data_AF-A0A2E2RFE0-F1
#
_entry.id   AF-A0A2E2RFE0-F1
#
_cell.length_a   1.000
_cell.length_b   1.000
_cell.length_c   1.000
_cell.angle_alpha   90.00
_cell.angle_beta   90.00
_cell.angle_gamma   90.00
#
_symmetry.space_group_name_H-M   'P 1'
#
loop_
_entity.id
_entity.type
_entity.pdbx_description
1 polymer ?
#
loop_
_entity_poly.entity_id
_entity_poly.type
_entity_poly.pdbx_seq_one_letter_code
_entity_poly.pdbx_strand_id
1 'polypeptide(L)'
;MAVKKAQAKASVNGTVSDRDKTLELALAQIEKAFGRGAVMRLGESGALSKIKSIPTGSLALDLALGVGGLPRGRIIEIFGAESAGKSTLAMSVVAEAQAAGGQAAFIDVEHAMDPTYARVLGVDIDKLLISQPDSAEQALEITEYLIRSGALDIIVVDSVAALVPLAELEGDMGDMQIGLQARIMSKALRKLTGIIHKTDTVCIFINQLREKVGVVFGSPEVTPGGRALKFYSSVRIDLRRVEAIKLGQEIIGNRVRARVVKNKVAPPFRKAEIEILFDAGISKEGSLIDLGTENGTIKKSGSFYSYGDVRLGQGREATRQFLKANTDIRDQIEARIRSGEEETADPVGAAPDGGTAEASTPS
;
A
#
# COMPACT_ATOMS: atom_id res chain seq x y z
N MET A 1 -30.51 -23.23 -49.03
CA MET A 1 -29.70 -22.38 -49.94
C MET A 1 -29.05 -21.30 -49.09
N ALA A 2 -27.81 -21.52 -48.67
CA ALA A 2 -26.59 -20.95 -49.26
C ALA A 2 -26.15 -19.67 -48.52
N VAL A 3 -25.36 -19.90 -47.46
CA VAL A 3 -24.54 -18.92 -46.76
C VAL A 3 -23.53 -18.32 -47.76
N LYS A 4 -23.70 -17.05 -48.13
CA LYS A 4 -22.66 -16.32 -48.90
C LYS A 4 -21.59 -15.81 -47.95
N LYS A 5 -20.51 -16.59 -47.88
CA LYS A 5 -19.25 -16.30 -47.21
C LYS A 5 -18.51 -15.19 -47.98
N ALA A 6 -18.54 -13.96 -47.48
CA ALA A 6 -17.66 -12.90 -47.97
C ALA A 6 -16.32 -12.98 -47.22
N GLN A 7 -15.39 -13.79 -47.72
CA GLN A 7 -13.99 -13.73 -47.32
C GLN A 7 -13.35 -12.52 -48.03
N ALA A 8 -13.26 -11.39 -47.33
CA ALA A 8 -12.39 -10.31 -47.75
C ALA A 8 -10.93 -10.73 -47.45
N LYS A 9 -10.18 -11.10 -48.49
CA LYS A 9 -8.73 -11.24 -48.42
C LYS A 9 -8.14 -9.87 -48.13
N ALA A 10 -7.65 -9.64 -46.92
CA ALA A 10 -6.81 -8.50 -46.62
C ALA A 10 -5.47 -8.67 -47.36
N SER A 11 -5.27 -7.90 -48.43
CA SER A 11 -3.97 -7.81 -49.10
C SER A 11 -3.01 -7.03 -48.21
N VAL A 12 -2.04 -7.73 -47.60
CA VAL A 12 -1.01 -7.14 -46.73
C VAL A 12 0.13 -6.55 -47.57
N ASN A 13 -0.18 -5.76 -48.61
CA ASN A 13 0.81 -5.05 -49.44
C ASN A 13 0.58 -3.53 -49.41
N GLY A 14 0.31 -2.98 -48.23
CA GLY A 14 0.34 -1.53 -48.00
C GLY A 14 1.74 -1.07 -47.64
N THR A 15 2.19 0.03 -48.24
CA THR A 15 3.39 0.76 -47.81
C THR A 15 3.23 1.19 -46.34
N VAL A 16 4.31 1.48 -45.61
CA VAL A 16 4.23 1.88 -44.18
C VAL A 16 3.23 3.03 -43.96
N SER A 17 3.20 3.99 -44.88
CA SER A 17 2.24 5.11 -44.93
C SER A 17 0.76 4.68 -45.01
N ASP A 18 0.43 3.60 -45.73
CA ASP A 18 -0.97 3.16 -45.86
C ASP A 18 -1.46 2.44 -44.60
N ARG A 19 -0.56 1.76 -43.89
CA ARG A 19 -0.85 1.14 -42.60
C ARG A 19 -1.10 2.20 -41.53
N ASP A 20 -0.32 3.27 -41.52
CA ASP A 20 -0.45 4.37 -40.56
C ASP A 20 -1.77 5.13 -40.76
N LYS A 21 -2.15 5.44 -42.01
CA LYS A 21 -3.46 6.05 -42.31
C LYS A 21 -4.63 5.17 -41.90
N THR A 22 -4.54 3.86 -42.17
CA THR A 22 -5.57 2.89 -41.78
C THR A 22 -5.70 2.82 -40.26
N LEU A 23 -4.57 2.85 -39.54
CA LEU A 23 -4.52 2.89 -38.09
C LEU A 23 -5.15 4.18 -37.54
N GLU A 24 -4.83 5.35 -38.09
CA GLU A 24 -5.41 6.63 -37.67
C GLU A 24 -6.94 6.66 -37.85
N LEU A 25 -7.44 6.15 -38.97
CA LEU A 25 -8.88 6.04 -39.20
C LEU A 25 -9.55 5.11 -38.18
N ALA A 26 -8.90 3.98 -37.87
CA ALA A 26 -9.41 3.06 -36.84
C ALA A 26 -9.40 3.71 -35.45
N LEU A 27 -8.34 4.43 -35.09
CA LEU A 27 -8.26 5.16 -33.81
C LEU A 27 -9.37 6.23 -33.71
N ALA A 28 -9.60 7.01 -34.77
CA ALA A 28 -10.66 8.01 -34.82
C ALA A 28 -12.07 7.39 -34.73
N GLN A 29 -12.28 6.23 -35.36
CA GLN A 29 -13.55 5.49 -35.24
C GLN A 29 -13.78 4.98 -33.81
N ILE A 30 -12.74 4.46 -33.16
CA ILE A 30 -12.81 4.01 -31.76
C ILE A 30 -13.12 5.19 -30.85
N GLU A 31 -12.43 6.32 -31.00
CA GLU A 31 -12.66 7.51 -30.17
C GLU A 31 -14.07 8.09 -30.37
N LYS A 32 -14.58 8.09 -31.61
CA LYS A 32 -15.95 8.51 -31.91
C LYS A 32 -17.00 7.58 -31.30
N ALA A 33 -16.75 6.26 -31.30
CA ALA A 33 -17.70 5.26 -30.81
C ALA A 33 -17.69 5.11 -29.28
N PHE A 34 -16.51 5.25 -28.64
CA PHE A 34 -16.30 4.90 -27.23
C PHE A 34 -15.83 6.08 -26.36
N GLY A 35 -15.66 7.26 -26.96
CA GLY A 35 -15.29 8.50 -26.28
C GLY A 35 -13.79 8.78 -26.28
N ARG A 36 -13.44 10.02 -25.90
CA ARG A 36 -12.06 10.51 -25.81
C ARG A 36 -11.25 9.63 -24.85
N GLY A 37 -10.07 9.17 -25.28
CA GLY A 37 -9.19 8.32 -24.47
C GLY A 37 -9.55 6.83 -24.43
N ALA A 38 -10.52 6.38 -25.24
CA ALA A 38 -10.85 4.95 -25.37
C ALA A 38 -9.68 4.12 -25.96
N VAL A 39 -8.83 4.75 -26.76
CA VAL A 39 -7.58 4.20 -27.26
C VAL A 39 -6.54 5.30 -27.34
N MET A 40 -5.34 5.05 -26.81
CA MET A 40 -4.24 6.02 -26.80
C MET A 40 -2.93 5.26 -26.99
N ARG A 41 -1.91 5.91 -27.56
CA ARG A 41 -0.56 5.34 -27.51
C ARG A 41 -0.04 5.41 -26.07
N LEU A 42 0.60 4.35 -25.63
CA LEU A 42 1.08 4.23 -24.24
C LEU A 42 2.02 5.38 -23.82
N GLY A 43 2.80 5.92 -24.75
CA GLY A 43 3.70 7.06 -24.52
C GLY A 43 3.09 8.45 -24.71
N GLU A 44 1.86 8.55 -25.25
CA GLU A 44 1.14 9.83 -25.45
C GLU A 44 0.22 10.17 -24.28
N SER A 45 -0.33 9.14 -23.63
CA SER A 45 -0.73 9.30 -22.24
C SER A 45 0.50 9.82 -21.50
N GLY A 46 0.38 10.84 -20.67
CA GLY A 46 1.47 11.25 -19.76
C GLY A 46 1.89 10.15 -18.76
N ALA A 47 1.63 8.88 -19.07
CA ALA A 47 1.67 7.62 -18.33
C ALA A 47 3.07 7.09 -18.02
N LEU A 48 4.13 7.86 -18.29
CA LEU A 48 5.35 7.80 -17.48
C LEU A 48 5.21 8.60 -16.16
N SER A 49 4.05 9.19 -15.90
CA SER A 49 3.70 9.79 -14.62
C SER A 49 3.88 8.77 -13.52
N LYS A 50 4.70 9.11 -12.51
CA LYS A 50 4.84 8.33 -11.28
C LYS A 50 3.44 7.90 -10.82
N ILE A 51 3.27 6.59 -10.62
CA ILE A 51 2.02 6.02 -10.11
C ILE A 51 1.71 6.72 -8.79
N LYS A 52 0.58 7.45 -8.73
CA LYS A 52 0.17 8.14 -7.51
C LYS A 52 -0.11 7.09 -6.43
N SER A 53 0.29 7.38 -5.19
CA SER A 53 0.11 6.50 -4.05
C SER A 53 -0.40 7.26 -2.82
N ILE A 54 -0.90 6.50 -1.86
CA ILE A 54 -1.18 6.97 -0.49
C ILE A 54 -0.15 6.29 0.44
N PRO A 55 0.64 7.06 1.23
CA PRO A 55 1.59 6.49 2.18
C PRO A 55 0.92 5.50 3.14
N THR A 56 1.65 4.49 3.60
CA THR A 56 1.09 3.50 4.53
C THR A 56 1.26 3.86 6.01
N GLY A 57 1.80 5.03 6.33
CA GLY A 57 2.26 5.40 7.66
C GLY A 57 3.55 4.70 8.11
N SER A 58 4.14 3.85 7.26
CA SER A 58 5.44 3.22 7.49
C SER A 58 6.36 3.45 6.30
N LEU A 59 7.44 4.19 6.54
CA LEU A 59 8.47 4.42 5.52
C LEU A 59 9.05 3.09 4.98
N ALA A 60 9.27 2.11 5.87
CA ALA A 60 9.81 0.81 5.47
C ALA A 60 8.88 0.10 4.49
N LEU A 61 7.57 0.13 4.74
CA LEU A 61 6.59 -0.47 3.84
C LEU A 61 6.43 0.33 2.55
N ASP A 62 6.45 1.66 2.60
CA ASP A 62 6.42 2.53 1.41
C ASP A 62 7.58 2.22 0.44
N LEU A 63 8.80 2.05 0.97
CA LEU A 63 9.99 1.66 0.21
C LEU A 63 9.88 0.21 -0.33
N ALA A 64 9.34 -0.71 0.47
CA ALA A 64 9.10 -2.08 0.03
C ALA A 64 8.03 -2.16 -1.08
N LEU A 65 7.07 -1.24 -1.12
CA LEU A 65 6.07 -1.12 -2.18
C LEU A 65 6.64 -0.51 -3.46
N GLY A 66 7.74 0.24 -3.37
CA GLY A 66 8.51 0.77 -4.51
C GLY A 66 7.88 1.97 -5.23
N VAL A 67 6.64 2.31 -4.92
CA VAL A 67 5.94 3.51 -5.43
C VAL A 67 5.66 4.53 -4.32
N GLY A 68 6.16 4.30 -3.10
CA GLY A 68 5.98 5.22 -1.97
C GLY A 68 4.61 5.12 -1.30
N GLY A 69 3.96 3.95 -1.35
CA GLY A 69 2.67 3.71 -0.70
C GLY A 69 1.74 2.79 -1.49
N LEU A 70 0.45 2.78 -1.12
CA LEU A 70 -0.58 2.04 -1.84
C LEU A 70 -0.98 2.77 -3.13
N PRO A 71 -0.94 2.12 -4.31
CA PRO A 71 -1.24 2.77 -5.58
C PRO A 71 -2.72 3.14 -5.70
N ARG A 72 -2.99 4.38 -6.08
CA ARG A 72 -4.32 4.91 -6.37
C ARG A 72 -4.98 4.22 -7.56
N GLY A 73 -6.31 4.15 -7.52
CA GLY A 73 -7.12 3.49 -8.53
C GLY A 73 -6.93 1.97 -8.59
N ARG A 74 -6.52 1.35 -7.48
CA ARG A 74 -6.26 -0.10 -7.40
C ARG A 74 -6.92 -0.77 -6.20
N ILE A 75 -7.15 -2.06 -6.36
CA ILE A 75 -7.55 -2.97 -5.28
C ILE A 75 -6.30 -3.47 -4.56
N ILE A 76 -6.31 -3.43 -3.24
CA ILE A 76 -5.26 -3.87 -2.34
C ILE A 76 -5.84 -4.93 -1.40
N GLU A 77 -5.10 -6.01 -1.15
CA GLU A 77 -5.49 -6.99 -0.13
C GLU A 77 -4.45 -7.00 0.99
N ILE A 78 -4.90 -6.73 2.21
CA ILE A 78 -4.10 -6.86 3.43
C ILE A 78 -4.61 -8.10 4.16
N PHE A 79 -3.77 -9.11 4.32
CA PHE A 79 -4.16 -10.36 4.95
C PHE A 79 -3.08 -10.86 5.91
N GLY A 80 -3.45 -11.77 6.80
CA GLY A 80 -2.54 -12.28 7.82
C GLY A 80 -3.29 -12.95 8.97
N ALA A 81 -2.53 -13.40 9.96
CA ALA A 81 -3.09 -13.98 11.18
C ALA A 81 -3.92 -12.95 11.97
N GLU A 82 -4.68 -13.45 12.95
CA GLU A 82 -5.33 -12.61 13.94
C GLU A 82 -4.29 -11.77 14.70
N SER A 83 -4.69 -10.55 15.08
CA SER A 83 -3.82 -9.60 15.81
C SER A 83 -2.48 -9.26 15.14
N ALA A 84 -2.34 -9.53 13.84
CA ALA A 84 -1.15 -9.16 13.05
C ALA A 84 -1.13 -7.67 12.64
N GLY A 85 -2.12 -6.87 13.06
CA GLY A 85 -2.17 -5.43 12.76
C GLY A 85 -2.79 -5.06 11.41
N LYS A 86 -3.66 -5.92 10.84
CA LYS A 86 -4.33 -5.68 9.54
C LYS A 86 -5.16 -4.40 9.54
N SER A 87 -6.11 -4.29 10.48
CA SER A 87 -6.96 -3.12 10.63
C SER A 87 -6.15 -1.90 11.05
N THR A 88 -5.13 -2.06 11.90
CA THR A 88 -4.19 -0.97 12.23
C THR A 88 -3.49 -0.40 11.00
N LEU A 89 -2.97 -1.25 10.10
CA LEU A 89 -2.33 -0.81 8.88
C LEU A 89 -3.32 -0.11 7.94
N ALA A 90 -4.52 -0.67 7.77
CA ALA A 90 -5.54 -0.04 6.93
C ALA A 90 -5.97 1.33 7.47
N MET A 91 -6.18 1.45 8.78
CA MET A 91 -6.51 2.72 9.44
C MET A 91 -5.37 3.73 9.39
N SER A 92 -4.12 3.27 9.47
CA SER A 92 -2.97 4.15 9.28
C SER A 92 -2.93 4.74 7.87
N VAL A 93 -3.27 3.96 6.83
CA VAL A 93 -3.37 4.48 5.45
C VAL A 93 -4.56 5.45 5.32
N VAL A 94 -5.67 5.19 6.01
CA VAL A 94 -6.82 6.11 6.09
C VAL A 94 -6.41 7.44 6.71
N ALA A 95 -5.67 7.42 7.82
CA ALA A 95 -5.15 8.61 8.47
C ALA A 95 -4.24 9.42 7.53
N GLU A 96 -3.32 8.76 6.81
CA GLU A 96 -2.47 9.41 5.79
C GLU A 96 -3.29 10.04 4.64
N ALA A 97 -4.34 9.37 4.19
CA ALA A 97 -5.24 9.90 3.16
C ALA A 97 -5.98 11.16 3.66
N GLN A 98 -6.51 11.13 4.88
CA GLN A 98 -7.22 12.26 5.49
C GLN A 98 -6.27 13.43 5.79
N ALA A 99 -5.04 13.14 6.25
CA ALA A 99 -4.01 14.15 6.47
C ALA A 99 -3.64 14.90 5.17
N ALA A 100 -3.72 14.22 4.03
CA ALA A 100 -3.56 14.82 2.70
C ALA A 100 -4.82 15.56 2.20
N GLY A 101 -5.86 15.72 3.03
CA GLY A 101 -7.14 16.36 2.70
C GLY A 101 -8.12 15.46 1.94
N GLY A 102 -7.84 14.16 1.84
CA GLY A 102 -8.68 13.19 1.13
C GLY A 102 -9.88 12.70 1.95
N GLN A 103 -10.83 12.07 1.25
CA GLN A 103 -12.02 11.47 1.85
C GLN A 103 -11.87 9.96 1.99
N ALA A 104 -12.34 9.43 3.11
CA ALA A 104 -12.21 8.02 3.45
C ALA A 104 -13.56 7.40 3.83
N ALA A 105 -13.72 6.11 3.50
CA ALA A 105 -14.83 5.30 3.97
C ALA A 105 -14.35 3.96 4.54
N PHE A 106 -15.10 3.43 5.51
CA PHE A 106 -14.84 2.16 6.16
C PHE A 106 -16.12 1.32 6.21
N ILE A 107 -16.06 0.16 5.58
CA ILE A 107 -17.13 -0.84 5.58
C ILE A 107 -16.78 -1.88 6.65
N ASP A 108 -17.36 -1.70 7.83
CA ASP A 108 -17.14 -2.52 9.03
C ASP A 108 -18.15 -3.66 9.07
N VAL A 109 -17.81 -4.76 8.41
CA VAL A 109 -18.58 -6.00 8.38
C VAL A 109 -18.29 -6.86 9.61
N GLU A 110 -17.12 -6.71 10.23
CA GLU A 110 -16.78 -7.40 11.48
C GLU A 110 -17.42 -6.75 12.74
N HIS A 111 -18.02 -5.57 12.61
CA HIS A 111 -18.57 -4.77 13.72
C HIS A 111 -17.55 -4.57 14.86
N ALA A 112 -16.27 -4.44 14.49
CA ALA A 112 -15.14 -4.49 15.41
C ALA A 112 -14.33 -3.18 15.43
N MET A 113 -14.79 -2.15 14.71
CA MET A 113 -14.09 -0.87 14.67
C MET A 113 -14.21 -0.12 16.00
N ASP A 114 -13.06 0.22 16.61
CA ASP A 114 -12.98 1.08 17.80
C ASP A 114 -12.64 2.53 17.38
N PRO A 115 -13.60 3.48 17.50
CA PRO A 115 -13.36 4.88 17.18
C PRO A 115 -12.27 5.54 18.04
N THR A 116 -12.09 5.07 19.28
CA THR A 116 -11.09 5.60 20.21
C THR A 116 -9.70 5.26 19.71
N TYR A 117 -9.48 3.98 19.37
CA TYR A 117 -8.21 3.54 18.81
C TYR A 117 -7.96 4.16 17.42
N ALA A 118 -8.98 4.28 16.56
CA ALA A 118 -8.84 4.95 15.28
C ALA A 118 -8.38 6.42 15.43
N ARG A 119 -8.87 7.16 16.44
CA ARG A 119 -8.40 8.51 16.76
C ARG A 119 -6.93 8.53 17.19
N VAL A 120 -6.50 7.53 17.97
CA VAL A 120 -5.08 7.35 18.35
C VAL A 120 -4.20 7.16 17.11
N LEU A 121 -4.69 6.45 16.09
CA LEU A 121 -4.00 6.26 14.81
C LEU A 121 -3.97 7.52 13.92
N GLY A 122 -4.60 8.63 14.35
CA GLY A 122 -4.67 9.87 13.60
C GLY A 122 -5.82 9.96 12.61
N VAL A 123 -6.81 9.05 12.69
CA VAL A 123 -8.01 9.12 11.86
C VAL A 123 -8.94 10.24 12.34
N ASP A 124 -9.38 11.10 11.42
CA ASP A 124 -10.44 12.08 11.65
C ASP A 124 -11.80 11.35 11.62
N ILE A 125 -12.23 10.93 12.80
CA ILE A 125 -13.48 10.17 13.02
C ILE A 125 -14.71 10.96 12.57
N ASP A 126 -14.68 12.29 12.71
CA ASP A 126 -15.84 13.14 12.42
C ASP A 126 -16.10 13.24 10.91
N LYS A 127 -15.08 12.97 10.08
CA LYS A 127 -15.17 12.93 8.62
C LYS A 127 -15.15 11.52 8.02
N LEU A 128 -14.86 10.50 8.81
CA LEU A 128 -14.81 9.12 8.31
C LEU A 128 -16.22 8.60 8.03
N LEU A 129 -16.50 8.24 6.78
CA LEU A 129 -17.75 7.56 6.47
C LEU A 129 -17.68 6.11 6.95
N ILE A 130 -18.61 5.69 7.80
CA ILE A 130 -18.72 4.30 8.27
C ILE A 130 -20.00 3.66 7.74
N SER A 131 -19.92 2.40 7.33
CA SER A 131 -21.07 1.56 7.04
C SER A 131 -20.92 0.22 7.75
N GLN A 132 -21.99 -0.22 8.40
CA GLN A 132 -22.07 -1.52 9.08
C GLN A 132 -23.18 -2.35 8.40
N PRO A 133 -22.86 -3.03 7.29
CA PRO A 133 -23.84 -3.74 6.48
C PRO A 133 -24.23 -5.08 7.08
N ASP A 134 -25.46 -5.50 6.83
CA ASP A 134 -26.05 -6.76 7.29
C ASP A 134 -25.68 -7.96 6.40
N SER A 135 -25.27 -7.74 5.15
CA SER A 135 -24.92 -8.81 4.19
C SER A 135 -23.78 -8.47 3.24
N ALA A 136 -23.19 -9.50 2.63
CA ALA A 136 -22.12 -9.37 1.64
C ALA A 136 -22.52 -8.52 0.43
N GLU A 137 -23.73 -8.76 -0.09
CA GLU A 137 -24.28 -8.02 -1.21
C GLU A 137 -24.41 -6.54 -0.88
N GLN A 138 -25.01 -6.22 0.27
CA GLN A 138 -25.19 -4.84 0.72
C GLN A 138 -23.84 -4.14 0.92
N ALA A 139 -22.87 -4.80 1.56
CA ALA A 139 -21.52 -4.27 1.77
C ALA A 139 -20.85 -3.89 0.43
N LEU A 140 -20.90 -4.78 -0.55
CA LEU A 140 -20.27 -4.59 -1.85
C LEU A 140 -21.02 -3.59 -2.73
N GLU A 141 -22.34 -3.47 -2.60
CA GLU A 141 -23.15 -2.46 -3.27
C GLU A 141 -22.89 -1.06 -2.70
N ILE A 142 -22.83 -0.90 -1.37
CA ILE A 142 -22.45 0.35 -0.71
C ILE A 142 -21.04 0.76 -1.16
N THR A 143 -20.10 -0.18 -1.17
CA THR A 143 -18.74 0.03 -1.70
C THR A 143 -18.79 0.52 -3.15
N GLU A 144 -19.60 -0.10 -4.01
CA GLU A 144 -19.76 0.32 -5.41
C GLU A 144 -20.31 1.75 -5.54
N TYR A 145 -21.36 2.09 -4.79
CA TYR A 145 -21.97 3.43 -4.82
C TYR A 145 -21.00 4.51 -4.35
N LEU A 146 -20.31 4.26 -3.24
CA LEU A 146 -19.35 5.19 -2.67
C LEU A 146 -18.18 5.45 -3.61
N ILE A 147 -17.59 4.42 -4.21
CA ILE A 147 -16.50 4.59 -5.18
C ILE A 147 -17.02 5.32 -6.43
N ARG A 148 -18.20 4.94 -6.95
CA ARG A 148 -18.79 5.54 -8.16
C ARG A 148 -19.08 7.02 -8.02
N SER A 149 -19.30 7.52 -6.80
CA SER A 149 -19.46 8.96 -6.54
C SER A 149 -18.23 9.79 -6.98
N GLY A 150 -17.04 9.17 -7.06
CA GLY A 150 -15.78 9.84 -7.35
C GLY A 150 -15.28 10.74 -6.21
N ALA A 151 -15.95 10.73 -5.06
CA ALA A 151 -15.61 11.59 -3.92
C ALA A 151 -14.57 10.98 -2.97
N LEU A 152 -14.30 9.67 -3.06
CA LEU A 152 -13.42 8.96 -2.13
C LEU A 152 -12.00 8.75 -2.68
N ASP A 153 -11.02 9.06 -1.84
CA ASP A 153 -9.61 8.72 -2.05
C ASP A 153 -9.30 7.29 -1.61
N ILE A 154 -9.92 6.83 -0.53
CA ILE A 154 -9.71 5.51 0.04
C ILE A 154 -11.00 4.90 0.59
N ILE A 155 -11.15 3.59 0.42
CA ILE A 155 -12.19 2.80 1.06
C ILE A 155 -11.61 1.49 1.58
N VAL A 156 -11.97 1.13 2.81
CA VAL A 156 -11.57 -0.13 3.45
C VAL A 156 -12.79 -1.02 3.65
N VAL A 157 -12.65 -2.31 3.35
CA VAL A 157 -13.64 -3.35 3.63
C VAL A 157 -13.06 -4.34 4.64
N ASP A 158 -13.57 -4.30 5.87
CA ASP A 158 -13.11 -5.12 7.01
C ASP A 158 -14.24 -6.04 7.51
N SER A 159 -14.24 -7.34 7.22
CA SER A 159 -13.29 -8.08 6.39
C SER A 159 -14.00 -8.98 5.39
N VAL A 160 -13.26 -9.45 4.39
CA VAL A 160 -13.77 -10.39 3.39
C VAL A 160 -14.29 -11.68 4.03
N ALA A 161 -13.71 -12.11 5.15
CA ALA A 161 -14.13 -13.31 5.84
C ALA A 161 -15.56 -13.17 6.42
N ALA A 162 -15.94 -11.94 6.81
CA ALA A 162 -17.24 -11.61 7.37
C ALA A 162 -18.31 -11.24 6.32
N LEU A 163 -17.96 -11.20 5.03
CA LEU A 163 -18.93 -10.99 3.95
C LEU A 163 -19.80 -12.25 3.76
N VAL A 164 -20.81 -12.40 4.61
CA VAL A 164 -21.77 -13.52 4.56
C VAL A 164 -22.89 -13.18 3.56
N PRO A 165 -23.15 -14.02 2.54
CA PRO A 165 -24.26 -13.82 1.61
C PRO A 165 -25.62 -13.77 2.30
N LEU A 166 -26.55 -12.96 1.80
CA LEU A 166 -27.90 -12.87 2.38
C LEU A 166 -28.60 -14.25 2.46
N ALA A 167 -28.48 -15.07 1.42
CA ALA A 167 -29.07 -16.41 1.42
C ALA A 167 -28.49 -17.32 2.51
N GLU A 168 -27.25 -17.10 2.94
CA GLU A 168 -26.60 -17.87 4.01
C GLU A 168 -27.07 -17.40 5.39
N LEU A 169 -27.38 -16.10 5.54
CA LEU A 169 -27.95 -15.54 6.76
C LEU A 169 -29.41 -15.93 6.97
N GLU A 170 -30.19 -16.03 5.90
CA GLU A 170 -31.61 -16.42 5.95
C GLU A 170 -31.82 -17.95 5.95
N GLY A 171 -30.77 -18.71 5.60
CA GLY A 171 -30.82 -20.17 5.53
C GLY A 171 -30.68 -20.86 6.88
N ASP A 172 -31.04 -22.14 6.94
CA ASP A 172 -30.82 -22.95 8.12
C ASP A 172 -29.34 -23.32 8.26
N MET A 173 -28.84 -23.55 9.48
CA MET A 173 -27.42 -23.89 9.74
C MET A 173 -26.94 -25.15 8.97
N GLY A 174 -27.86 -26.02 8.53
CA GLY A 174 -27.57 -27.24 7.78
C GLY A 174 -27.54 -27.07 6.26
N ASP A 175 -27.89 -25.89 5.74
CA ASP A 175 -28.02 -25.66 4.30
C ASP A 175 -26.65 -25.64 3.61
N MET A 176 -26.50 -26.46 2.57
CA MET A 176 -25.27 -26.52 1.80
C MET A 176 -25.19 -25.38 0.78
N GLN A 177 -24.49 -24.30 1.13
CA GLN A 177 -24.29 -23.15 0.25
C GLN A 177 -22.84 -23.07 -0.25
N ILE A 178 -22.47 -24.00 -1.13
CA ILE A 178 -21.07 -24.15 -1.56
C ILE A 178 -20.64 -22.99 -2.48
N GLY A 179 -19.68 -22.19 -1.99
CA GLY A 179 -18.95 -21.21 -2.80
C GLY A 179 -19.74 -19.96 -3.19
N LEU A 180 -20.85 -19.68 -2.51
CA LEU A 180 -21.69 -18.51 -2.79
C LEU A 180 -20.91 -17.20 -2.61
N GLN A 181 -20.20 -17.04 -1.49
CA GLN A 181 -19.33 -15.91 -1.21
C GLN A 181 -18.31 -15.67 -2.35
N ALA A 182 -17.65 -16.74 -2.83
CA ALA A 182 -16.65 -16.63 -3.90
C ALA A 182 -17.25 -16.15 -5.24
N ARG A 183 -18.50 -16.55 -5.55
CA ARG A 183 -19.22 -16.10 -6.74
C ARG A 183 -19.60 -14.63 -6.65
N ILE A 184 -20.10 -14.19 -5.49
CA ILE A 184 -20.45 -12.78 -5.22
C ILE A 184 -19.21 -11.90 -5.35
N MET A 185 -18.12 -12.27 -4.68
CA MET A 185 -16.84 -11.57 -4.79
C MET A 185 -16.35 -11.46 -6.23
N SER A 186 -16.43 -12.56 -7.01
CA SER A 186 -16.05 -12.56 -8.42
C SER A 186 -16.89 -11.60 -9.27
N LYS A 187 -18.19 -11.50 -8.99
CA LYS A 187 -19.11 -10.59 -9.69
C LYS A 187 -18.85 -9.14 -9.29
N ALA A 188 -18.70 -8.86 -8.00
CA ALA A 188 -18.46 -7.52 -7.47
C ALA A 188 -17.11 -6.96 -7.95
N LEU A 189 -16.02 -7.71 -7.79
CA LEU A 189 -14.68 -7.26 -8.21
C LEU A 189 -14.59 -6.96 -9.71
N ARG A 190 -15.32 -7.72 -10.55
CA ARG A 190 -15.42 -7.45 -11.99
C ARG A 190 -16.03 -6.08 -12.29
N LYS A 191 -17.06 -5.67 -11.53
CA LYS A 191 -17.67 -4.34 -11.64
C LYS A 191 -16.77 -3.26 -11.06
N LEU A 192 -16.29 -3.47 -9.84
CA LEU A 192 -15.53 -2.50 -9.07
C LEU A 192 -14.21 -2.10 -9.75
N THR A 193 -13.47 -3.04 -10.34
CA THR A 193 -12.14 -2.78 -10.91
C THR A 193 -12.12 -1.61 -11.89
N GLY A 194 -13.11 -1.54 -12.79
CA GLY A 194 -13.18 -0.47 -13.78
C GLY A 194 -13.55 0.89 -13.18
N ILE A 195 -14.36 0.90 -12.13
CA ILE A 195 -14.81 2.13 -11.45
C ILE A 195 -13.66 2.67 -10.59
N ILE A 196 -13.05 1.82 -9.78
CA ILE A 196 -11.89 2.12 -8.93
C ILE A 196 -10.78 2.79 -9.75
N HIS A 197 -10.46 2.26 -10.93
CA HIS A 197 -9.45 2.84 -11.80
C HIS A 197 -9.82 4.25 -12.30
N LYS A 198 -11.11 4.50 -12.59
CA LYS A 198 -11.58 5.80 -13.10
C LYS A 198 -11.63 6.88 -12.03
N THR A 199 -11.81 6.50 -10.77
CA THR A 199 -11.97 7.44 -9.65
C THR A 199 -10.70 7.62 -8.83
N ASP A 200 -9.59 6.98 -9.22
CA ASP A 200 -8.31 7.00 -8.49
C ASP A 200 -8.43 6.57 -7.00
N THR A 201 -9.50 5.88 -6.62
CA THR A 201 -9.75 5.42 -5.24
C THR A 201 -8.86 4.23 -4.91
N VAL A 202 -8.23 4.23 -3.73
CA VAL A 202 -7.58 3.03 -3.17
C VAL A 202 -8.65 2.18 -2.48
N CYS A 203 -8.83 0.93 -2.92
CA CYS A 203 -9.79 0.01 -2.29
C CYS A 203 -9.04 -1.10 -1.56
N ILE A 204 -9.07 -1.07 -0.24
CA ILE A 204 -8.43 -2.07 0.63
C ILE A 204 -9.48 -3.11 1.03
N PHE A 205 -9.16 -4.38 0.80
CA PHE A 205 -9.85 -5.50 1.43
C PHE A 205 -8.96 -6.07 2.52
N ILE A 206 -9.48 -6.13 3.75
CA ILE A 206 -8.85 -6.89 4.83
C ILE A 206 -9.32 -8.33 4.73
N ASN A 207 -8.41 -9.27 4.93
CA ASN A 207 -8.73 -10.69 4.90
C ASN A 207 -7.99 -11.47 5.99
N GLN A 208 -8.56 -12.60 6.35
CA GLN A 208 -7.99 -13.51 7.33
C GLN A 208 -7.31 -14.69 6.64
N LEU A 209 -6.40 -15.35 7.36
CA LEU A 209 -5.88 -16.65 6.94
C LEU A 209 -6.83 -17.77 7.41
N ARG A 210 -6.97 -18.78 6.55
CA ARG A 210 -7.61 -20.06 6.84
C ARG A 210 -6.68 -21.17 6.36
N GLU A 211 -6.87 -22.38 6.87
CA GLU A 211 -6.12 -23.54 6.41
C GLU A 211 -7.00 -24.42 5.52
N LYS A 212 -6.45 -24.85 4.38
CA LYS A 212 -7.09 -25.84 3.53
C LYS A 212 -6.78 -27.24 4.06
N VAL A 213 -7.80 -27.94 4.53
CA VAL A 213 -7.69 -29.33 4.99
C VAL A 213 -7.20 -30.23 3.85
N GLY A 214 -6.30 -31.18 4.17
CA GLY A 214 -5.81 -32.19 3.23
C GLY A 214 -4.62 -31.77 2.37
N VAL A 215 -3.98 -30.63 2.64
CA VAL A 215 -2.72 -30.25 1.98
C VAL A 215 -1.54 -30.91 2.69
N VAL A 216 -0.92 -31.89 2.03
CA VAL A 216 0.24 -32.65 2.57
C VAL A 216 1.58 -32.08 2.11
N PHE A 217 1.59 -31.23 1.07
CA PHE A 217 2.79 -30.61 0.52
C PHE A 217 2.54 -29.12 0.20
N GLY A 218 3.49 -28.26 0.59
CA GLY A 218 3.39 -26.81 0.47
C GLY A 218 2.68 -26.13 1.66
N SER A 219 2.32 -24.87 1.51
CA SER A 219 1.60 -24.12 2.54
C SER A 219 0.09 -24.41 2.47
N PRO A 220 -0.57 -24.78 3.59
CA PRO A 220 -2.03 -24.97 3.63
C PRO A 220 -2.79 -23.65 3.68
N GLU A 221 -2.11 -22.51 3.86
CA GLU A 221 -2.75 -21.21 4.08
C GLU A 221 -3.47 -20.68 2.83
N VAL A 222 -4.73 -20.30 3.02
CA VAL A 222 -5.62 -19.72 2.02
C VAL A 222 -6.35 -18.51 2.58
N THR A 223 -6.94 -17.69 1.71
CA THR A 223 -7.75 -16.53 2.09
C THR A 223 -9.21 -16.78 1.68
N PRO A 224 -10.19 -16.42 2.54
CA PRO A 224 -11.63 -16.42 2.21
C PRO A 224 -12.01 -15.57 1.00
N GLY A 225 -13.25 -15.72 0.50
CA GLY A 225 -13.76 -14.98 -0.66
C GLY A 225 -13.34 -15.54 -2.03
N GLY A 226 -12.76 -16.76 -2.05
CA GLY A 226 -12.32 -17.43 -3.28
C GLY A 226 -11.04 -16.84 -3.89
N ARG A 227 -10.80 -17.10 -5.18
CA ARG A 227 -9.55 -16.69 -5.85
C ARG A 227 -9.61 -15.31 -6.51
N ALA A 228 -10.81 -14.75 -6.68
CA ALA A 228 -11.00 -13.52 -7.45
C ALA A 228 -10.18 -12.36 -6.90
N LEU A 229 -10.26 -12.11 -5.58
CA LEU A 229 -9.51 -11.04 -4.92
C LEU A 229 -8.00 -11.16 -5.20
N LYS A 230 -7.44 -12.37 -5.08
CA LYS A 230 -6.03 -12.64 -5.38
C LYS A 230 -5.62 -12.19 -6.79
N PHE A 231 -6.51 -12.27 -7.79
CA PHE A 231 -6.22 -11.88 -9.17
C PHE A 231 -6.43 -10.37 -9.43
N TYR A 232 -7.51 -9.82 -8.89
CA TYR A 232 -7.87 -8.41 -9.05
C TYR A 232 -6.98 -7.47 -8.24
N SER A 233 -6.53 -7.87 -7.05
CA SER A 233 -5.61 -7.07 -6.24
C SER A 233 -4.32 -6.76 -7.01
N SER A 234 -3.93 -5.49 -7.05
CA SER A 234 -2.65 -5.06 -7.61
C SER A 234 -1.51 -5.26 -6.64
N VAL A 235 -1.80 -5.07 -5.35
CA VAL A 235 -0.86 -5.30 -4.25
C VAL A 235 -1.51 -6.26 -3.26
N ARG A 236 -0.72 -7.22 -2.75
CA ARG A 236 -1.14 -8.09 -1.65
C ARG A 236 -0.06 -8.07 -0.57
N ILE A 237 -0.45 -7.80 0.67
CA ILE A 237 0.44 -7.67 1.82
C ILE A 237 0.09 -8.76 2.84
N ASP A 238 1.05 -9.63 3.13
CA ASP A 238 0.97 -10.66 4.18
C ASP A 238 1.59 -10.09 5.47
N LEU A 239 0.78 -9.91 6.51
CA LEU A 239 1.21 -9.44 7.82
C LEU A 239 1.37 -10.61 8.79
N ARG A 240 2.54 -10.69 9.42
CA ARG A 240 2.83 -11.66 10.49
C ARG A 240 3.51 -11.00 11.67
N ARG A 241 2.99 -11.25 12.87
CA ARG A 241 3.68 -10.89 14.11
C ARG A 241 4.99 -11.65 14.20
N VAL A 242 6.08 -10.95 14.49
CA VAL A 242 7.42 -11.51 14.67
C VAL A 242 7.71 -11.64 16.16
N GLU A 243 7.62 -10.54 16.90
CA GLU A 243 7.95 -10.49 18.32
C GLU A 243 7.13 -9.42 19.05
N ALA A 244 7.12 -9.50 20.38
CA ALA A 244 6.52 -8.51 21.25
C ALA A 244 7.56 -7.42 21.59
N ILE A 245 7.16 -6.16 21.52
CA ILE A 245 7.97 -5.02 21.94
C ILE A 245 7.73 -4.81 23.43
N LYS A 246 8.80 -4.81 24.23
CA LYS A 246 8.72 -4.69 25.69
C LYS A 246 9.44 -3.45 26.21
N LEU A 247 8.85 -2.81 27.22
CA LEU A 247 9.49 -1.80 28.03
C LEU A 247 9.56 -2.33 29.48
N GLY A 248 10.74 -2.75 29.90
CA GLY A 248 10.88 -3.50 31.15
C GLY A 248 10.16 -4.86 31.07
N GLN A 249 9.13 -5.05 31.90
CA GLN A 249 8.30 -6.26 31.90
C GLN A 249 7.00 -6.12 31.08
N GLU A 250 6.61 -4.90 30.72
CA GLU A 250 5.34 -4.62 30.04
C GLU A 250 5.48 -4.79 28.53
N ILE A 251 4.47 -5.39 27.89
CA ILE A 251 4.38 -5.49 26.41
C ILE A 251 3.64 -4.25 25.91
N ILE A 252 4.37 -3.39 25.21
CA ILE A 252 3.86 -2.10 24.72
C ILE A 252 3.47 -2.13 23.22
N GLY A 253 3.77 -3.23 22.54
CA GLY A 253 3.45 -3.37 21.12
C GLY A 253 3.97 -4.65 20.49
N ASN A 254 3.93 -4.69 19.16
CA ASN A 254 4.35 -5.83 18.35
C ASN A 254 5.23 -5.38 17.19
N ARG A 255 6.30 -6.13 16.95
CA ARG A 255 7.01 -6.10 15.67
C ARG A 255 6.24 -6.99 14.69
N VAL A 256 5.88 -6.43 13.56
CA VAL A 256 5.14 -7.12 12.49
C VAL A 256 5.96 -7.07 11.22
N ARG A 257 6.04 -8.20 10.54
CA ARG A 257 6.64 -8.31 9.21
C ARG A 257 5.54 -8.19 8.16
N ALA A 258 5.67 -7.19 7.31
CA ALA A 258 4.82 -6.99 6.14
C ALA A 258 5.55 -7.49 4.89
N ARG A 259 5.03 -8.55 4.26
CA ARG A 259 5.58 -9.10 3.01
C ARG A 259 4.69 -8.75 1.83
N VAL A 260 5.25 -8.09 0.83
CA VAL A 260 4.54 -7.77 -0.41
C VAL A 260 4.52 -9.00 -1.32
N VAL A 261 3.55 -9.90 -1.14
CA VAL A 261 3.47 -11.18 -1.87
C VAL A 261 2.97 -11.03 -3.32
N LYS A 262 2.42 -9.86 -3.65
CA LYS A 262 2.05 -9.49 -5.02
C LYS A 262 2.22 -7.99 -5.18
N ASN A 263 2.81 -7.56 -6.29
CA ASN A 263 2.93 -6.17 -6.66
C ASN A 263 2.89 -6.05 -8.20
N LYS A 264 1.91 -5.30 -8.73
CA LYS A 264 1.77 -5.02 -10.17
C LYS A 264 2.36 -3.67 -10.59
N VAL A 265 2.87 -2.88 -9.65
CA VAL A 265 3.34 -1.51 -9.89
C VAL A 265 4.84 -1.34 -9.62
N ALA A 266 5.45 -2.26 -8.87
CA ALA A 266 6.89 -2.36 -8.67
C ALA A 266 7.28 -3.83 -8.43
N PRO A 267 8.59 -4.16 -8.29
CA PRO A 267 9.03 -5.52 -8.00
C PRO A 267 8.38 -6.11 -6.73
N PRO A 268 7.81 -7.33 -6.77
CA PRO A 268 7.22 -7.98 -5.61
C PRO A 268 8.26 -8.62 -4.67
N PHE A 269 7.77 -9.23 -3.60
CA PHE A 269 8.49 -10.05 -2.62
C PHE A 269 9.45 -9.34 -1.67
N ARG A 270 9.49 -8.00 -1.74
CA ARG A 270 10.09 -7.17 -0.69
C ARG A 270 9.36 -7.36 0.64
N LYS A 271 10.08 -7.15 1.72
CA LYS A 271 9.60 -7.25 3.10
C LYS A 271 9.92 -5.94 3.80
N ALA A 272 9.07 -5.56 4.73
CA ALA A 272 9.30 -4.46 5.66
C ALA A 272 8.99 -4.97 7.07
N GLU A 273 9.73 -4.49 8.05
CA GLU A 273 9.40 -4.70 9.46
C GLU A 273 8.83 -3.39 10.02
N ILE A 274 7.66 -3.49 10.62
CA ILE A 274 6.91 -2.36 11.17
C ILE A 274 6.71 -2.60 12.67
N GLU A 275 6.80 -1.55 13.46
CA GLU A 275 6.41 -1.60 14.87
C GLU A 275 5.00 -1.06 15.00
N ILE A 276 4.14 -1.83 15.66
CA ILE A 276 2.80 -1.40 16.04
C ILE A 276 2.76 -1.29 17.55
N LEU A 277 2.68 -0.06 18.05
CA LEU A 277 2.52 0.28 19.45
C LEU A 277 1.03 0.33 19.78
N PHE A 278 0.64 -0.16 20.95
CA PHE A 278 -0.78 -0.21 21.32
C PHE A 278 -1.37 1.18 21.61
N ASP A 279 -0.53 2.15 21.98
CA ASP A 279 -0.92 3.52 22.35
C ASP A 279 -0.68 4.55 21.23
N ALA A 280 -0.05 4.16 20.12
CA ALA A 280 0.37 5.10 19.07
C ALA A 280 0.25 4.54 17.64
N GLY A 281 -0.05 3.25 17.45
CA GLY A 281 -0.13 2.66 16.13
C GLY A 281 1.23 2.38 15.49
N ILE A 282 1.32 2.60 14.17
CA ILE A 282 2.56 2.35 13.42
C ILE A 282 3.60 3.42 13.78
N SER A 283 4.74 2.97 14.32
CA SER A 283 5.84 3.84 14.72
C SER A 283 6.67 4.25 13.49
N LYS A 284 6.44 5.47 12.99
CA LYS A 284 7.22 6.07 11.90
C LYS A 284 8.69 6.21 12.31
N GLU A 285 8.92 6.69 13.51
CA GLU A 285 10.25 6.89 14.10
C GLU A 285 11.00 5.57 14.24
N GLY A 286 10.30 4.48 14.61
CA GLY A 286 10.89 3.14 14.66
C GLY A 286 11.44 2.70 13.30
N SER A 287 10.67 2.91 12.23
CA SER A 287 11.12 2.64 10.85
C SER A 287 12.33 3.51 10.46
N LEU A 288 12.35 4.79 10.85
CA LEU A 288 13.48 5.68 10.57
C LEU A 288 14.77 5.24 11.26
N ILE A 289 14.68 4.80 12.51
CA ILE A 289 15.84 4.29 13.26
C ILE A 289 16.40 3.04 12.59
N ASP A 290 15.54 2.09 12.22
CA ASP A 290 15.97 0.83 11.60
C ASP A 290 16.61 1.07 10.23
N LEU A 291 15.91 1.78 9.34
CA LEU A 291 16.41 2.08 7.99
C LEU A 291 17.63 2.99 8.03
N GLY A 292 17.63 3.99 8.91
CA GLY A 292 18.75 4.91 9.08
C GLY A 292 20.00 4.21 9.60
N THR A 293 19.85 3.22 10.49
CA THR A 293 20.99 2.43 10.96
C THR A 293 21.48 1.48 9.85
N GLU A 294 20.56 0.88 9.08
CA GLU A 294 20.88 -0.05 8.00
C GLU A 294 21.63 0.63 6.84
N ASN A 295 21.22 1.84 6.46
CA ASN A 295 21.82 2.59 5.36
C ASN A 295 22.94 3.57 5.78
N GLY A 296 23.32 3.56 7.06
CA GLY A 296 24.38 4.42 7.61
C GLY A 296 24.01 5.89 7.82
N THR A 297 22.77 6.30 7.59
CA THR A 297 22.30 7.67 7.88
C THR A 297 22.35 7.99 9.38
N ILE A 298 22.02 7.00 10.22
CA ILE A 298 22.08 7.09 11.68
C ILE A 298 23.25 6.23 12.14
N LYS A 299 24.23 6.85 12.81
CA LYS A 299 25.37 6.17 13.40
C LYS A 299 24.99 5.57 14.75
N LYS A 300 25.33 4.29 14.95
CA LYS A 300 25.14 3.59 16.22
C LYS A 300 26.50 3.23 16.83
N SER A 301 26.81 3.82 17.99
CA SER A 301 28.02 3.53 18.77
C SER A 301 27.64 2.92 20.11
N GLY A 302 27.73 1.59 20.19
CA GLY A 302 27.25 0.83 21.36
C GLY A 302 25.74 0.98 21.54
N SER A 303 25.31 1.64 22.62
CA SER A 303 23.90 1.96 22.88
C SER A 303 23.47 3.35 22.41
N PHE A 304 24.37 4.18 21.90
CA PHE A 304 24.06 5.54 21.47
C PHE A 304 23.75 5.63 19.98
N TYR A 305 22.77 6.47 19.63
CA TYR A 305 22.39 6.81 18.27
C TYR A 305 22.68 8.29 17.99
N SER A 306 23.25 8.59 16.82
CA SER A 306 23.54 9.96 16.36
C SER A 306 23.25 10.14 14.88
N TYR A 307 22.96 11.38 14.49
CA TYR A 307 22.77 11.82 13.10
C TYR A 307 23.67 13.03 12.86
N GLY A 308 24.70 12.89 12.01
CA GLY A 308 25.81 13.85 11.95
C GLY A 308 26.42 14.04 13.35
N ASP A 309 26.50 15.30 13.79
CA ASP A 309 26.99 15.68 15.12
C ASP A 309 25.89 15.65 16.20
N VAL A 310 24.62 15.46 15.81
CA VAL A 310 23.50 15.48 16.74
C VAL A 310 23.33 14.12 17.42
N ARG A 311 23.39 14.10 18.74
CA ARG A 311 23.10 12.91 19.54
C ARG A 311 21.60 12.73 19.71
N LEU A 312 21.04 11.68 19.11
CA LEU A 312 19.60 11.41 19.12
C LEU A 312 19.15 10.77 20.44
N GLY A 313 19.96 9.91 21.05
CA GLY A 313 19.60 9.29 22.33
C GLY A 313 20.45 8.09 22.73
N GLN A 314 20.21 7.59 23.94
CA GLN A 314 20.74 6.33 24.44
C GLN A 314 19.66 5.26 24.43
N GLY A 315 19.86 4.23 23.62
CA GLY A 315 18.87 3.19 23.39
C GLY A 315 17.79 3.61 22.40
N ARG A 316 17.01 2.61 21.96
CA ARG A 316 15.99 2.79 20.92
C ARG A 316 14.86 3.70 21.36
N GLU A 317 14.38 3.52 22.58
CA GLU A 317 13.22 4.27 23.09
C GLU A 317 13.50 5.76 23.24
N ALA A 318 14.65 6.13 23.82
CA ALA A 318 15.04 7.54 23.95
C ALA A 318 15.21 8.21 22.57
N THR A 319 15.81 7.49 21.62
CA THR A 319 15.97 7.95 20.23
C THR A 319 14.62 8.18 19.56
N ARG A 320 13.65 7.28 19.78
CA ARG A 320 12.28 7.41 19.26
C ARG A 320 11.59 8.65 19.83
N GLN A 321 11.65 8.85 21.13
CA GLN A 321 11.06 10.02 21.79
C GLN A 321 11.69 11.33 21.30
N PHE A 322 13.00 11.34 21.09
CA PHE A 322 13.70 12.48 20.49
C PHE A 322 13.18 12.81 19.09
N LEU A 323 13.07 11.82 18.20
CA LEU A 323 12.56 12.04 16.82
C LEU A 323 11.08 12.44 16.81
N LYS A 324 10.29 11.96 17.77
CA LYS A 324 8.88 12.35 17.92
C LYS A 324 8.75 13.82 18.36
N ALA A 325 9.66 14.31 19.20
CA ALA A 325 9.69 15.69 19.67
C ALA A 325 10.31 16.67 18.66
N ASN A 326 11.26 16.20 17.83
CA ASN A 326 12.02 17.04 16.89
C ASN A 326 11.69 16.63 15.45
N THR A 327 10.55 17.13 14.95
CA THR A 327 10.01 16.76 13.63
C THR A 327 10.87 17.25 12.48
N ASP A 328 11.60 18.35 12.65
CA ASP A 328 12.55 18.90 11.69
C ASP A 328 13.69 17.91 11.39
N ILE A 329 14.33 17.37 12.42
CA ILE A 329 15.40 16.35 12.27
C ILE A 329 14.81 15.05 11.72
N ARG A 330 13.65 14.64 12.21
CA ARG A 330 12.95 13.45 11.72
C ARG A 330 12.70 13.51 10.22
N ASP A 331 12.19 14.65 9.73
CA ASP A 331 11.84 14.83 8.33
C ASP A 331 13.10 14.95 7.45
N GLN A 332 14.19 15.54 7.96
CA GLN A 332 15.50 15.51 7.29
C GLN A 332 16.05 14.09 7.13
N ILE A 333 16.00 13.28 8.20
CA ILE A 333 16.41 11.87 8.16
C ILE A 333 15.55 11.10 7.16
N GLU A 334 14.23 11.29 7.17
CA GLU A 334 13.33 10.65 6.21
C GLU A 334 13.67 11.03 4.75
N ALA A 335 13.85 12.31 4.47
CA ALA A 335 14.19 12.80 3.14
C ALA A 335 15.49 12.15 2.64
N ARG A 336 16.50 12.07 3.52
CA ARG A 336 17.78 11.43 3.19
C ARG A 336 17.63 9.94 2.93
N ILE A 337 16.90 9.21 3.77
CA ILE A 337 16.61 7.78 3.56
C ILE A 337 15.89 7.57 2.21
N ARG A 338 14.93 8.43 1.84
CA ARG A 338 14.20 8.35 0.57
C ARG A 338 15.09 8.67 -0.64
N SER A 339 16.07 9.56 -0.51
CA SER A 339 17.01 9.92 -1.57
C SER A 339 18.06 8.83 -1.86
N GLY A 340 18.40 8.03 -0.84
CA GLY A 340 19.46 7.03 -0.94
C GLY A 340 20.88 7.61 -0.85
N GLU A 341 21.04 8.86 -0.45
CA GLU A 341 22.35 9.50 -0.25
C GLU A 341 23.03 9.00 1.03
N GLU A 342 24.14 8.26 0.89
CA GLU A 342 25.01 7.90 2.00
C GLU A 342 25.70 9.15 2.59
N GLU A 343 26.12 9.07 3.85
CA GLU A 343 26.97 10.09 4.47
C GLU A 343 28.36 10.01 3.85
N THR A 344 28.59 10.74 2.75
CA THR A 344 29.96 11.09 2.38
C THR A 344 30.51 11.93 3.51
N ALA A 345 31.47 11.38 4.25
CA ALA A 345 32.26 12.13 5.19
C ALA A 345 32.98 13.24 4.40
N ASP A 346 32.42 14.45 4.39
CA ASP A 346 33.17 15.62 3.96
C ASP A 346 34.35 15.80 4.93
N PRO A 347 35.59 15.85 4.42
CA PRO A 347 36.75 16.11 5.26
C PRO A 347 36.77 17.61 5.59
N VAL A 348 36.01 18.02 6.61
CA VAL A 348 36.22 19.35 7.21
C VAL A 348 37.47 19.27 8.08
N GLY A 349 38.62 19.59 7.49
CA GLY A 349 39.87 19.71 8.24
C GLY A 349 41.17 19.58 7.46
N ALA A 350 41.24 19.92 6.17
CA ALA A 350 42.53 20.18 5.55
C ALA A 350 43.01 21.57 5.99
N ALA A 351 43.81 21.60 7.06
CA ALA A 351 44.58 22.78 7.42
C ALA A 351 45.51 23.16 6.24
N PRO A 352 45.67 24.45 5.90
CA PRO A 352 46.61 24.84 4.88
C PRO A 352 48.03 24.62 5.42
N ASP A 353 48.77 23.78 4.71
CA ASP A 353 50.20 23.55 4.91
C ASP A 353 50.93 24.85 4.53
N GLY A 354 51.28 25.63 5.55
CA GLY A 354 52.02 26.89 5.44
C GLY A 354 53.52 26.61 5.54
N GLY A 355 54.21 26.71 4.41
CA GLY A 355 55.55 26.19 4.19
C GLY A 355 56.65 26.78 5.05
N THR A 356 57.66 25.94 5.28
CA THR A 356 58.98 26.28 5.79
C THR A 356 59.74 27.14 4.78
N ALA A 357 60.01 28.40 5.13
CA ALA A 357 60.91 29.26 4.38
C ALA A 357 62.38 28.93 4.73
N GLU A 358 63.14 28.50 3.73
CA GLU A 358 64.60 28.39 3.77
C GLU A 358 65.24 29.77 3.94
N ALA A 359 66.26 29.81 4.79
CA ALA A 359 67.10 30.98 5.03
C ALA A 359 68.06 31.20 3.86
N SER A 360 67.95 32.35 3.18
CA SER A 360 68.99 32.90 2.31
C SER A 360 69.82 33.93 3.07
N THR A 361 71.12 33.67 3.19
CA THR A 361 72.16 34.55 3.74
C THR A 361 72.35 35.84 2.91
N PRO A 362 72.86 36.93 3.50
CA PRO A 362 72.97 38.22 2.84
C PRO A 362 74.30 38.40 2.10
N SER A 363 74.29 39.21 1.04
CA SER A 363 75.45 39.94 0.52
C SER A 363 74.99 41.30 0.00
#